data_AF-A0A6A6QV46-F1
#
_entry.id   AF-A0A6A6QV46-F1
#
_cell.length_a   1.000
_cell.length_b   1.000
_cell.length_c   1.000
_cell.angle_alpha   90.00
_cell.angle_beta   90.00
_cell.angle_gamma   90.00
#
_symmetry.space_group_name_H-M   'P 1'
#
loop_
_entity.id
_entity.type
_entity.pdbx_description
1 polymer ?
#
loop_
_entity_poly.entity_id
_entity_poly.type
_entity_poly.pdbx_seq_one_letter_code
_entity_poly.pdbx_strand_id
1 'polypeptide(L)'
;MAPSLTIRNITSTPLELKVIERYEKAGTTRIANVTSTFGHITGFVSRSVGNSTSSVPSAPSLGLHAESFNQQEVSIRIEPFQTKTTDIPTTERSATEVLRLTFESHGQRYRLDATAATKSQSFTPLVADPKHQYTGIFVPQDSHLSIYSPTNLSSWMKDLKDATPLSALSIPGTHNSPTHYKALPSVRCQAVSPKEQLENGIRFFDIRVQPENPTDPTNDALILVHGVFPISLTGTKHLRPLISTTLAFLAANPSETVIMSLKREGTGPSTDAQLATILHTHYATSPALWHTAPLIPSLGAARGKMVLMRRFTLPPELQELNDGRGWGLNAENWAYNTAHDVHGDVCVQDFCEVLEAVNIDAKIAYTTDHLAAAAKVVSPVPGVTTDARNPVPPGPLYLNFLSASNFWRAGCWPERIAARLNPAVTGYLCVKHHVGGGGDGGRGVVVCDWVGEGGDWDLVRCVVGMNRKMEWKEAEEGGERVGEGGGKGDKGGDS
;
A
#
# COMPACT_ATOMS: atom_id res chain seq x y z
N MET A 1 -10.87 -7.85 32.95
CA MET A 1 -9.57 -7.15 32.88
C MET A 1 -9.43 -6.59 31.48
N ALA A 2 -8.93 -5.36 31.34
CA ALA A 2 -8.64 -4.81 30.03
C ALA A 2 -7.53 -5.63 29.34
N PRO A 3 -7.60 -5.83 28.01
CA PRO A 3 -6.55 -6.49 27.27
C PRO A 3 -5.22 -5.73 27.37
N SER A 4 -4.13 -6.48 27.34
CA SER A 4 -2.78 -5.92 27.35
C SER A 4 -2.42 -5.28 26.02
N LEU A 5 -1.73 -4.13 26.09
CA LEU A 5 -1.19 -3.44 24.94
C LEU A 5 -0.11 -4.29 24.27
N THR A 6 -0.27 -4.54 22.98
CA THR A 6 0.76 -5.11 22.12
C THR A 6 1.32 -4.02 21.22
N ILE A 7 2.64 -3.93 21.12
CA ILE A 7 3.33 -2.92 20.30
C ILE A 7 4.15 -3.65 19.24
N ARG A 8 3.99 -3.21 18.00
CA ARG A 8 4.72 -3.72 16.86
C ARG A 8 5.52 -2.60 16.22
N ASN A 9 6.84 -2.80 16.17
CA ASN A 9 7.75 -1.91 15.49
C ASN A 9 7.98 -2.41 14.07
N ILE A 10 7.51 -1.67 13.05
CA ILE A 10 7.73 -1.97 11.62
C ILE A 10 8.77 -0.99 11.04
N THR A 11 9.53 -0.34 11.90
CA THR A 11 10.60 0.57 11.52
C THR A 11 11.94 -0.16 11.52
N SER A 12 12.95 0.46 10.91
CA SER A 12 14.34 -0.02 10.91
C SER A 12 15.12 0.43 12.15
N THR A 13 14.49 1.15 13.09
CA THR A 13 15.13 1.70 14.29
C THR A 13 14.50 1.09 15.54
N PRO A 14 15.28 0.79 16.59
CA PRO A 14 14.72 0.38 17.87
C PRO A 14 13.86 1.50 18.47
N LEU A 15 12.73 1.13 19.08
CA LEU A 15 11.84 2.05 19.79
C LEU A 15 11.76 1.63 21.25
N GLU A 16 11.84 2.59 22.17
CA GLU A 16 11.64 2.33 23.60
C GLU A 16 10.42 3.09 24.11
N LEU A 17 9.38 2.39 24.58
CA LEU A 17 8.29 3.06 25.29
C LEU A 17 8.82 3.53 26.65
N LYS A 18 8.70 4.84 26.92
CA LYS A 18 9.21 5.48 28.13
C LYS A 18 8.12 5.98 29.07
N VAL A 19 7.00 6.45 28.52
CA VAL A 19 5.93 7.06 29.33
C VAL A 19 4.57 6.62 28.82
N ILE A 20 3.69 6.33 29.77
CA ILE A 20 2.27 6.08 29.54
C ILE A 20 1.49 7.13 30.33
N GLU A 21 0.57 7.80 29.65
CA GLU A 21 -0.34 8.76 30.25
C GLU A 21 -1.77 8.33 29.94
N ARG A 22 -2.68 8.46 30.91
CA ARG A 22 -4.12 8.19 30.70
C ARG A 22 -4.95 9.43 31.01
N TYR A 23 -5.89 9.71 30.12
CA TYR A 23 -6.81 10.83 30.24
C TYR A 23 -8.25 10.34 30.19
N GLU A 24 -9.13 10.98 30.96
CA GLU A 24 -10.56 10.90 30.70
C GLU A 24 -10.85 11.59 29.36
N LYS A 25 -11.62 10.92 28.49
CA LYS A 25 -12.12 11.59 27.30
C LYS A 25 -13.01 12.73 27.74
N ALA A 26 -12.71 13.95 27.28
CA ALA A 26 -13.49 15.13 27.61
C ALA A 26 -14.97 14.81 27.39
N GLY A 27 -15.73 14.80 28.49
CA GLY A 27 -17.16 14.54 28.45
C GLY A 27 -17.81 15.61 27.57
N THR A 28 -18.84 15.22 26.81
CA THR A 28 -19.92 16.12 26.43
C THR A 28 -20.60 16.56 27.74
N THR A 29 -19.96 17.45 28.49
CA THR A 29 -20.59 18.07 29.65
C THR A 29 -21.74 18.88 29.07
N ARG A 30 -22.96 18.39 29.28
CA ARG A 30 -24.17 19.18 29.08
C ARG A 30 -23.96 20.49 29.84
N ILE A 31 -23.79 21.59 29.12
CA ILE A 31 -23.89 22.92 29.70
C ILE A 31 -25.34 23.05 30.14
N ALA A 32 -25.58 22.80 31.42
CA ALA A 32 -26.81 23.17 32.06
C ALA A 32 -26.89 24.70 32.06
N ASN A 33 -27.91 25.22 31.37
CA ASN A 33 -28.50 26.55 31.49
C ASN A 33 -27.58 27.70 31.93
N VAL A 34 -27.02 28.41 30.95
CA VAL A 34 -26.90 29.87 31.04
C VAL A 34 -27.40 30.46 29.72
N THR A 35 -28.58 31.05 29.78
CA THR A 35 -29.16 31.91 28.75
C THR A 35 -28.28 33.13 28.51
N SER A 36 -27.75 33.32 27.31
CA SER A 36 -27.79 34.59 26.56
C SER A 36 -27.06 34.50 25.22
N THR A 37 -27.82 34.75 24.15
CA THR A 37 -27.49 35.45 22.89
C THR A 37 -26.02 35.69 22.55
N PHE A 38 -25.57 35.19 21.38
CA PHE A 38 -24.83 35.82 20.25
C PHE A 38 -24.47 34.65 19.30
N GLY A 39 -24.81 34.58 18.02
CA GLY A 39 -24.56 35.54 16.94
C GLY A 39 -23.68 34.82 15.90
N HIS A 40 -24.23 34.61 14.70
CA HIS A 40 -23.66 33.91 13.53
C HIS A 40 -22.12 33.87 13.37
N ILE A 41 -21.57 32.68 13.05
CA ILE A 41 -20.27 32.57 12.35
C ILE A 41 -20.40 31.61 11.16
N THR A 42 -20.30 32.21 9.98
CA THR A 42 -20.16 31.61 8.65
C THR A 42 -18.76 31.02 8.43
N GLY A 43 -18.66 30.01 7.57
CA GLY A 43 -17.47 29.18 7.35
C GLY A 43 -16.23 29.88 6.79
N PHE A 44 -15.11 29.15 6.80
CA PHE A 44 -13.90 29.54 6.08
C PHE A 44 -13.19 28.34 5.44
N VAL A 45 -12.85 28.54 4.17
CA VAL A 45 -12.19 27.64 3.22
C VAL A 45 -10.68 27.88 3.30
N SER A 46 -9.88 26.81 3.37
CA SER A 46 -8.41 26.92 3.33
C SER A 46 -7.91 26.98 1.88
N ARG A 47 -7.18 28.05 1.53
CA ARG A 47 -6.30 28.14 0.34
C ARG A 47 -4.90 28.54 0.81
N SER A 48 -3.92 27.78 0.33
CA SER A 48 -2.49 27.95 0.53
C SER A 48 -1.91 29.12 -0.28
N VAL A 49 -0.86 29.78 0.25
CA VAL A 49 0.43 30.13 -0.41
C VAL A 49 1.33 30.91 0.59
N GLY A 50 2.57 30.44 0.79
CA GLY A 50 3.78 31.30 0.82
C GLY A 50 4.33 31.88 2.15
N ASN A 51 5.52 31.37 2.52
CA ASN A 51 6.62 31.96 3.30
C ASN A 51 6.57 32.10 4.85
N SER A 52 7.31 31.18 5.48
CA SER A 52 8.18 31.30 6.67
C SER A 52 7.85 32.36 7.73
N THR A 53 7.27 31.91 8.84
CA THR A 53 7.80 32.08 10.21
C THR A 53 7.13 31.06 11.14
N SER A 54 7.90 30.58 12.11
CA SER A 54 7.52 29.62 13.15
C SER A 54 6.07 29.73 13.65
N SER A 55 5.27 28.69 13.44
CA SER A 55 4.20 28.32 14.36
C SER A 55 3.80 26.86 14.12
N VAL A 56 4.03 26.04 15.14
CA VAL A 56 3.56 24.67 15.25
C VAL A 56 2.03 24.68 15.22
N PRO A 57 1.35 23.95 14.32
CA PRO A 57 -0.07 23.70 14.45
C PRO A 57 -0.30 22.48 15.35
N SER A 58 -1.16 22.72 16.32
CA SER A 58 -1.58 21.88 17.43
C SER A 58 -2.35 20.64 17.01
N ALA A 59 -2.17 19.58 17.81
CA ALA A 59 -3.06 18.42 17.88
C ALA A 59 -4.54 18.84 18.02
N PRO A 60 -5.50 18.04 17.54
CA PRO A 60 -6.92 18.29 17.80
C PRO A 60 -7.17 18.15 19.31
N SER A 61 -7.24 19.30 19.98
CA SER A 61 -7.86 19.59 21.28
C SER A 61 -8.15 18.40 22.21
N LEU A 62 -7.10 17.79 22.80
CA LEU A 62 -7.10 17.61 24.25
C LEU A 62 -6.49 18.90 24.81
N GLY A 63 -7.31 19.70 25.50
CA GLY A 63 -6.85 20.97 26.07
C GLY A 63 -5.65 20.75 26.99
N LEU A 64 -4.79 21.77 27.09
CA LEU A 64 -3.69 21.90 28.05
C LEU A 64 -4.12 21.73 29.53
N HIS A 65 -5.40 21.47 29.80
CA HIS A 65 -6.03 21.30 31.11
C HIS A 65 -6.63 19.91 31.36
N ALA A 66 -6.44 18.94 30.45
CA ALA A 66 -6.73 17.55 30.79
C ALA A 66 -5.59 17.03 31.68
N GLU A 67 -5.75 17.12 33.01
CA GLU A 67 -4.80 16.50 33.94
C GLU A 67 -4.81 14.98 33.70
N SER A 68 -3.66 14.40 33.37
CA SER A 68 -3.50 12.95 33.35
C SER A 68 -3.70 12.45 34.78
N PHE A 69 -4.70 11.60 35.01
CA PHE A 69 -4.94 11.05 36.34
C PHE A 69 -3.96 9.91 36.67
N ASN A 70 -3.21 9.42 35.68
CA ASN A 70 -2.18 8.40 35.83
C ASN A 70 -1.07 8.66 34.79
N GLN A 71 0.15 8.87 35.27
CA GLN A 71 1.38 8.90 34.48
C GLN A 71 2.33 7.84 35.04
N GLN A 72 2.81 6.96 34.17
CA GLN A 72 3.73 5.88 34.52
C GLN A 72 4.97 5.94 33.63
N GLU A 73 6.15 5.93 34.27
CA GLU A 73 7.40 5.69 33.57
C GLU A 73 7.63 4.19 33.38
N VAL A 74 8.03 3.82 32.17
CA VAL A 74 8.32 2.43 31.76
C VAL A 74 9.61 2.39 30.94
N SER A 75 10.16 1.19 30.74
CA SER A 75 11.28 0.97 29.83
C SER A 75 11.02 -0.31 29.07
N ILE A 76 10.31 -0.19 27.95
CA ILE A 76 9.96 -1.32 27.10
C ILE A 76 10.57 -1.09 25.73
N ARG A 77 11.75 -1.67 25.54
CA ARG A 77 12.43 -1.70 24.24
C ARG A 77 11.78 -2.71 23.30
N ILE A 78 11.55 -2.29 22.05
CA ILE A 78 11.03 -3.07 20.93
C ILE A 78 12.00 -2.90 19.75
N GLU A 79 12.67 -3.98 19.37
CA GLU A 79 13.65 -4.00 18.28
C GLU A 79 12.98 -3.80 16.89
N PRO A 80 13.75 -3.43 15.84
CA PRO A 80 13.25 -3.37 14.47
C PRO A 80 12.49 -4.65 14.08
N PHE A 81 11.33 -4.48 13.44
CA PHE A 81 10.48 -5.59 12.98
C PHE A 81 10.01 -6.57 14.06
N GLN A 82 10.05 -6.17 15.35
CA GLN A 82 9.60 -6.97 16.48
C GLN A 82 8.17 -6.59 16.92
N THR A 83 7.42 -7.59 17.36
CA THR A 83 6.15 -7.43 18.09
C THR A 83 6.35 -7.83 19.55
N LYS A 84 5.88 -7.01 20.49
CA LYS A 84 5.98 -7.26 21.93
C LYS A 84 4.65 -6.99 22.61
N THR A 85 4.09 -8.03 23.24
CA THR A 85 2.95 -7.89 24.16
C THR A 85 3.48 -7.46 25.52
N THR A 86 2.86 -6.44 26.10
CA THR A 86 3.25 -5.85 27.40
C THR A 86 2.32 -6.33 28.52
N ASP A 87 2.63 -5.96 29.75
CA ASP A 87 1.75 -6.09 30.92
C ASP A 87 0.84 -4.85 31.11
N ILE A 88 0.92 -3.86 30.22
CA ILE A 88 0.19 -2.59 30.30
C ILE A 88 -1.25 -2.79 29.83
N PRO A 89 -2.27 -2.57 30.66
CA PRO A 89 -3.67 -2.59 30.22
C PRO A 89 -3.99 -1.36 29.36
N THR A 90 -4.81 -1.53 28.32
CA THR A 90 -5.21 -0.41 27.45
C THR A 90 -6.17 0.58 28.11
N THR A 91 -6.93 0.14 29.12
CA THR A 91 -7.80 0.96 29.96
C THR A 91 -7.71 0.51 31.41
N GLU A 92 -7.87 1.44 32.36
CA GLU A 92 -7.82 1.14 33.80
C GLU A 92 -9.15 1.43 34.51
N ARG A 93 -9.74 2.62 34.33
CA ARG A 93 -10.96 3.05 35.03
C ARG A 93 -12.19 3.02 34.13
N SER A 94 -12.05 3.36 32.85
CA SER A 94 -13.17 3.38 31.89
C SER A 94 -12.77 2.94 30.48
N ALA A 95 -13.75 2.37 29.76
CA ALA A 95 -13.59 1.98 28.35
C ALA A 95 -13.37 3.18 27.40
N THR A 96 -13.53 4.41 27.88
CA THR A 96 -13.43 5.65 27.09
C THR A 96 -12.14 6.40 27.29
N GLU A 97 -11.21 5.88 28.10
CA GLU A 97 -9.90 6.50 28.33
C GLU A 97 -9.10 6.67 27.04
N VAL A 98 -8.34 7.76 26.99
CA VAL A 98 -7.32 7.96 25.95
C VAL A 98 -5.98 7.53 26.53
N LEU A 99 -5.37 6.54 25.90
CA LEU A 99 -4.03 6.06 26.23
C LEU A 99 -3.02 6.83 25.37
N ARG A 100 -2.17 7.62 26.02
CA ARG A 100 -1.08 8.35 25.38
C ARG A 100 0.24 7.65 25.67
N LEU A 101 1.01 7.44 24.61
CA LEU A 101 2.25 6.69 24.63
C LEU A 101 3.38 7.59 24.15
N THR A 102 4.47 7.66 24.93
CA THR A 102 5.69 8.37 24.54
C THR A 102 6.82 7.37 24.33
N PHE A 103 7.31 7.33 23.10
CA PHE A 103 8.43 6.50 22.69
C PHE A 103 9.70 7.34 22.57
N GLU A 104 10.85 6.72 22.79
CA GLU A 104 12.16 7.29 22.58
C GLU A 104 12.90 6.51 21.49
N SER A 105 13.61 7.27 20.64
CA SER A 105 14.46 6.75 19.56
C SER A 105 15.61 7.72 19.34
N HIS A 106 16.84 7.24 19.34
CA HIS A 106 18.05 8.06 19.19
C HIS A 106 18.08 9.30 20.11
N GLY A 107 17.61 9.15 21.36
CA GLY A 107 17.56 10.22 22.36
C GLY A 107 16.47 11.28 22.13
N GLN A 108 15.60 11.11 21.14
CA GLN A 108 14.45 11.99 20.88
C GLN A 108 13.14 11.30 21.24
N ARG A 109 12.20 12.05 21.80
CA ARG A 109 10.90 11.54 22.25
C ARG A 109 9.77 11.90 21.28
N TYR A 110 8.86 10.96 21.10
CA TYR A 110 7.76 11.01 20.15
C TYR A 110 6.49 10.51 20.83
N ARG A 111 5.41 11.27 20.69
CA ARG A 111 4.13 11.00 21.37
C ARG A 111 3.05 10.61 20.39
N LEU A 112 2.20 9.66 20.79
CA LEU A 112 1.01 9.24 20.07
C LEU A 112 -0.15 9.02 21.04
N ASP A 113 -1.35 9.43 20.64
CA ASP A 113 -2.59 9.13 21.37
C ASP A 113 -3.28 7.94 20.69
N ALA A 114 -3.49 6.85 21.43
CA ALA A 114 -4.24 5.70 20.95
C ALA A 114 -5.72 6.07 20.82
N THR A 115 -6.22 6.15 19.59
CA THR A 115 -7.60 6.57 19.31
C THR A 115 -8.56 5.40 19.20
N ALA A 116 -9.85 5.66 19.41
CA ALA A 116 -10.91 4.66 19.20
C ALA A 116 -11.11 4.23 17.74
N ALA A 117 -10.52 4.92 16.76
CA ALA A 117 -10.58 4.56 15.35
C ALA A 117 -9.26 3.96 14.88
N THR A 118 -9.35 2.89 14.08
CA THR A 118 -8.19 2.31 13.38
C THR A 118 -7.82 3.20 12.20
N LYS A 119 -7.07 4.26 12.48
CA LYS A 119 -6.55 5.21 11.47
C LYS A 119 -5.11 5.58 11.75
N SER A 120 -4.37 5.87 10.69
CA SER A 120 -2.99 6.33 10.78
C SER A 120 -2.91 7.72 11.41
N GLN A 121 -1.90 7.89 12.25
CA GLN A 121 -1.64 9.11 12.99
C GLN A 121 -0.15 9.38 13.06
N SER A 122 0.26 10.59 12.69
CA SER A 122 1.64 11.03 12.86
C SER A 122 1.94 11.22 14.34
N PHE A 123 3.11 10.74 14.76
CA PHE A 123 3.61 11.03 16.10
C PHE A 123 3.95 12.51 16.22
N THR A 124 3.70 13.07 17.39
CA THR A 124 4.13 14.42 17.75
C THR A 124 5.55 14.36 18.32
N PRO A 125 6.57 14.91 17.64
CA PRO A 125 7.91 15.00 18.20
C PRO A 125 7.92 15.97 19.39
N LEU A 126 8.62 15.61 20.47
CA LEU A 126 8.77 16.45 21.67
C LEU A 126 10.09 17.25 21.65
N VAL A 127 10.62 17.49 20.45
CA VAL A 127 11.85 18.22 20.17
C VAL A 127 11.61 19.15 18.98
N ALA A 128 12.36 20.26 18.92
CA ALA A 128 12.20 21.25 17.85
C ALA A 128 12.67 20.74 16.47
N ASP A 129 13.71 19.92 16.44
CA ASP A 129 14.31 19.39 15.20
C ASP A 129 14.36 17.84 15.23
N PRO A 130 13.27 17.17 14.79
CA PRO A 130 13.17 15.72 14.84
C PRO A 130 14.01 15.06 13.74
N LYS A 131 14.90 14.14 14.12
CA LYS A 131 15.72 13.34 13.20
C LYS A 131 14.92 12.29 12.42
N HIS A 132 13.79 11.89 12.97
CA HIS A 132 12.90 10.86 12.42
C HIS A 132 11.45 11.29 12.56
N GLN A 133 10.60 10.71 11.74
CA GLN A 133 9.15 10.78 11.87
C GLN A 133 8.60 9.37 12.02
N TYR A 134 7.44 9.26 12.68
CA TYR A 134 6.77 7.99 12.90
C TYR A 134 5.27 8.15 12.68
N THR A 135 4.64 7.08 12.21
CA THR A 135 3.19 6.97 12.06
C THR A 135 2.71 5.75 12.81
N GLY A 136 1.63 5.89 13.58
CA GLY A 136 1.03 4.83 14.36
C GLY A 136 -0.36 4.47 13.84
N ILE A 137 -0.69 3.18 13.84
CA ILE A 137 -2.06 2.70 13.70
C ILE A 137 -2.38 1.87 14.93
N PHE A 138 -3.28 2.39 15.76
CA PHE A 138 -3.82 1.64 16.89
C PHE A 138 -5.07 0.89 16.45
N VAL A 139 -5.13 -0.41 16.73
CA VAL A 139 -6.25 -1.29 16.44
C VAL A 139 -6.94 -1.62 17.77
N PRO A 140 -8.04 -0.92 18.13
CA PRO A 140 -8.60 -1.02 19.48
C PRO A 140 -9.10 -2.42 19.84
N GLN A 141 -9.75 -3.12 18.90
CA GLN A 141 -10.29 -4.45 19.16
C GLN A 141 -9.20 -5.49 19.49
N ASP A 142 -7.97 -5.25 19.03
CA ASP A 142 -6.81 -6.12 19.27
C ASP A 142 -5.85 -5.53 20.33
N SER A 143 -6.14 -4.31 20.84
CA SER A 143 -5.24 -3.58 21.75
C SER A 143 -3.81 -3.50 21.23
N HIS A 144 -3.68 -3.22 19.93
CA HIS A 144 -2.43 -3.39 19.21
C HIS A 144 -2.02 -2.10 18.51
N LEU A 145 -0.83 -1.59 18.80
CA LEU A 145 -0.22 -0.44 18.12
C LEU A 145 0.85 -0.91 17.14
N SER A 146 0.67 -0.61 15.84
CA SER A 146 1.73 -0.75 14.84
C SER A 146 2.37 0.60 14.55
N ILE A 147 3.70 0.65 14.54
CA ILE A 147 4.48 1.87 14.31
C ILE A 147 5.30 1.70 13.04
N TYR A 148 5.18 2.68 12.14
CA TYR A 148 5.83 2.73 10.83
C TYR A 148 6.72 3.97 10.74
N SER A 149 7.74 3.91 9.90
CA SER A 149 8.40 5.11 9.38
C SER A 149 7.55 5.63 8.21
N PRO A 150 7.20 6.92 8.16
CA PRO A 150 6.46 7.46 7.03
C PRO A 150 7.34 7.40 5.78
N THR A 151 6.71 7.07 4.66
CA THR A 151 7.37 7.04 3.35
C THR A 151 6.74 8.10 2.46
N ASN A 152 7.55 8.74 1.63
CA ASN A 152 7.01 9.60 0.58
C ASN A 152 6.32 8.73 -0.47
N LEU A 153 4.98 8.70 -0.45
CA LEU A 153 4.18 7.84 -1.33
C LEU A 153 4.38 8.12 -2.83
N SER A 154 4.82 9.32 -3.21
CA SER A 154 5.13 9.64 -4.61
C SER A 154 6.45 9.05 -5.11
N SER A 155 7.35 8.63 -4.20
CA SER A 155 8.69 8.15 -4.53
C SER A 155 9.16 7.02 -3.59
N TRP A 156 8.24 6.15 -3.19
CA TRP A 156 8.50 5.17 -2.13
C TRP A 156 9.49 4.08 -2.56
N MET A 157 9.68 3.85 -3.86
CA MET A 157 10.63 2.85 -4.34
C MET A 157 12.09 3.36 -4.33
N LYS A 158 12.32 4.63 -4.02
CA LYS A 158 13.64 5.28 -4.12
C LYS A 158 14.74 4.64 -3.28
N ASP A 159 14.43 4.22 -2.07
CA ASP A 159 15.42 3.75 -1.10
C ASP A 159 15.70 2.22 -1.20
N LEU A 160 14.91 1.51 -2.03
CA LEU A 160 15.14 0.10 -2.35
C LEU A 160 16.28 -0.06 -3.35
N LYS A 161 17.07 -1.14 -3.25
CA LYS A 161 18.18 -1.42 -4.18
C LYS A 161 17.70 -1.83 -5.57
N ASP A 162 18.51 -1.50 -6.58
CA ASP A 162 18.22 -1.81 -7.99
C ASP A 162 18.22 -3.31 -8.32
N ALA A 163 18.92 -4.12 -7.53
CA ALA A 163 18.98 -5.58 -7.68
C ALA A 163 17.68 -6.28 -7.25
N THR A 164 16.81 -5.60 -6.51
CA THR A 164 15.61 -6.18 -5.91
C THR A 164 14.58 -6.49 -6.98
N PRO A 165 14.13 -7.75 -7.15
CA PRO A 165 13.12 -8.09 -8.15
C PRO A 165 11.76 -7.51 -7.76
N LEU A 166 10.95 -7.12 -8.75
CA LEU A 166 9.62 -6.59 -8.46
C LEU A 166 8.72 -7.57 -7.69
N SER A 167 8.95 -8.89 -7.83
CA SER A 167 8.23 -9.91 -7.05
C SER A 167 8.56 -9.95 -5.57
N ALA A 168 9.66 -9.31 -5.13
CA ALA A 168 9.99 -9.16 -3.71
C ALA A 168 9.21 -8.03 -3.02
N LEU A 169 8.64 -7.11 -3.79
CA LEU A 169 8.05 -5.89 -3.28
C LEU A 169 6.60 -6.09 -2.85
N SER A 170 6.18 -5.27 -1.89
CA SER A 170 4.79 -5.08 -1.50
C SER A 170 4.25 -3.87 -2.26
N ILE A 171 3.45 -4.11 -3.29
CA ILE A 171 3.03 -3.10 -4.26
C ILE A 171 1.54 -2.81 -4.10
N PRO A 172 1.13 -1.57 -3.77
CA PRO A 172 -0.27 -1.19 -3.85
C PRO A 172 -0.73 -1.11 -5.32
N GLY A 173 -1.87 -1.73 -5.61
CA GLY A 173 -2.51 -1.70 -6.92
C GLY A 173 -3.97 -1.25 -6.84
N THR A 174 -4.56 -0.89 -7.99
CA THR A 174 -5.99 -0.59 -8.09
C THR A 174 -6.67 -1.43 -9.17
N HIS A 175 -7.85 -1.95 -8.86
CA HIS A 175 -8.66 -2.74 -9.77
C HIS A 175 -9.45 -1.82 -10.71
N ASN A 176 -9.44 -2.14 -12.01
CA ASN A 176 -10.02 -1.29 -13.06
C ASN A 176 -9.71 0.20 -12.84
N SER A 177 -8.42 0.52 -12.72
CA SER A 177 -7.86 1.77 -12.17
C SER A 177 -8.49 3.08 -12.66
N PRO A 178 -8.88 3.26 -13.94
CA PRO A 178 -9.45 4.52 -14.39
C PRO A 178 -10.93 4.72 -14.06
N THR A 179 -11.62 3.77 -13.41
CA THR A 179 -13.07 3.82 -13.11
C THR A 179 -13.47 4.75 -11.94
N HIS A 180 -13.03 6.01 -12.02
CA HIS A 180 -13.36 7.06 -11.04
C HIS A 180 -14.43 8.04 -11.52
N TYR A 181 -14.82 7.94 -12.79
CA TYR A 181 -15.82 8.81 -13.39
C TYR A 181 -17.23 8.48 -12.86
N LYS A 182 -18.17 9.41 -13.10
CA LYS A 182 -19.59 9.14 -12.94
C LYS A 182 -19.99 7.99 -13.87
N ALA A 183 -20.34 6.85 -13.29
CA ALA A 183 -20.73 5.61 -13.96
C ALA A 183 -21.90 4.95 -13.22
N LEU A 184 -22.38 3.81 -13.73
CA LEU A 184 -23.28 2.96 -12.96
C LEU A 184 -22.58 2.51 -11.66
N PRO A 185 -23.29 2.39 -10.51
CA PRO A 185 -22.64 2.12 -9.23
C PRO A 185 -21.79 0.84 -9.19
N SER A 186 -22.18 -0.20 -9.92
CA SER A 186 -21.44 -1.47 -10.05
C SER A 186 -20.23 -1.40 -10.99
N VAL A 187 -20.05 -0.29 -11.72
CA VAL A 187 -18.94 -0.05 -12.68
C VAL A 187 -17.85 0.83 -12.08
N ARG A 188 -18.19 1.67 -11.11
CA ARG A 188 -17.22 2.58 -10.46
C ARG A 188 -16.45 1.82 -9.37
N CYS A 189 -15.19 1.49 -9.65
CA CYS A 189 -14.32 0.79 -8.70
C CYS A 189 -13.40 1.74 -7.93
N GLN A 190 -13.22 2.98 -8.40
CA GLN A 190 -12.26 3.92 -7.82
C GLN A 190 -12.92 5.24 -7.37
N ALA A 191 -12.41 5.76 -6.26
CA ALA A 191 -12.82 7.05 -5.71
C ALA A 191 -12.15 8.21 -6.44
N VAL A 192 -10.86 8.03 -6.78
CA VAL A 192 -9.94 9.09 -7.18
C VAL A 192 -9.28 8.82 -8.54
N SER A 193 -8.73 9.87 -9.16
CA SER A 193 -8.12 9.78 -10.49
C SER A 193 -6.81 8.96 -10.50
N PRO A 194 -6.38 8.38 -11.65
CA PRO A 194 -5.10 7.69 -11.76
C PRO A 194 -3.89 8.54 -11.35
N LYS A 195 -3.92 9.85 -11.60
CA LYS A 195 -2.86 10.76 -11.14
C LYS A 195 -2.75 10.74 -9.62
N GLU A 196 -3.88 10.90 -8.94
CA GLU A 196 -3.94 10.91 -7.47
C GLU A 196 -3.57 9.54 -6.88
N GLN A 197 -3.95 8.44 -7.55
CA GLN A 197 -3.52 7.09 -7.19
C GLN A 197 -1.98 6.96 -7.20
N LEU A 198 -1.32 7.44 -8.26
CA LEU A 198 0.15 7.41 -8.37
C LEU A 198 0.82 8.28 -7.31
N GLU A 199 0.31 9.50 -7.08
CA GLU A 199 0.82 10.43 -6.06
C GLU A 199 0.70 9.85 -4.64
N ASN A 200 -0.22 8.91 -4.42
CA ASN A 200 -0.45 8.24 -3.14
C ASN A 200 0.03 6.78 -3.09
N GLY A 201 0.95 6.39 -3.98
CA GLY A 201 1.73 5.15 -3.82
C GLY A 201 1.26 3.94 -4.62
N ILE A 202 0.18 4.06 -5.41
CA ILE A 202 -0.22 3.00 -6.35
C ILE A 202 0.86 2.84 -7.43
N ARG A 203 1.30 1.60 -7.67
CA ARG A 203 2.29 1.24 -8.71
C ARG A 203 1.88 0.04 -9.55
N PHE A 204 0.64 -0.42 -9.40
CA PHE A 204 0.03 -1.42 -10.27
C PHE A 204 -1.34 -0.94 -10.72
N PHE A 205 -1.55 -0.91 -12.04
CA PHE A 205 -2.83 -0.61 -12.63
C PHE A 205 -3.41 -1.84 -13.34
N ASP A 206 -4.61 -2.25 -12.94
CA ASP A 206 -5.44 -3.16 -13.72
C ASP A 206 -6.29 -2.36 -14.69
N ILE A 207 -6.07 -2.57 -15.99
CA ILE A 207 -6.65 -1.77 -17.06
C ILE A 207 -7.39 -2.70 -18.01
N ARG A 208 -8.69 -2.45 -18.15
CA ARG A 208 -9.58 -3.20 -19.05
C ARG A 208 -9.86 -2.35 -20.29
N VAL A 209 -9.53 -2.88 -21.47
CA VAL A 209 -9.62 -2.16 -22.74
C VAL A 209 -10.39 -2.93 -23.80
N GLN A 210 -10.94 -2.20 -24.75
CA GLN A 210 -11.55 -2.73 -25.96
C GLN A 210 -11.02 -1.93 -27.17
N PRO A 211 -10.60 -2.58 -28.26
CA PRO A 211 -10.38 -1.88 -29.52
C PRO A 211 -11.67 -1.20 -30.00
N GLU A 212 -11.59 0.11 -30.28
CA GLU A 212 -12.76 0.91 -30.66
C GLU A 212 -13.32 0.49 -32.03
N ASN A 213 -12.42 0.20 -32.97
CA ASN A 213 -12.79 -0.23 -34.32
C ASN A 213 -12.12 -1.56 -34.69
N PRO A 214 -12.73 -2.71 -34.36
CA PRO A 214 -12.14 -4.02 -34.65
C PRO A 214 -12.05 -4.37 -36.13
N THR A 215 -12.73 -3.61 -37.00
CA THR A 215 -12.72 -3.82 -38.46
C THR A 215 -11.68 -2.99 -39.19
N ASP A 216 -11.07 -2.02 -38.51
CA ASP A 216 -10.01 -1.17 -39.05
C ASP A 216 -8.70 -1.42 -38.30
N PRO A 217 -7.80 -2.26 -38.84
CA PRO A 217 -6.53 -2.58 -38.18
C PRO A 217 -5.56 -1.39 -38.10
N THR A 218 -5.85 -0.27 -38.76
CA THR A 218 -5.03 0.95 -38.67
C THR A 218 -5.44 1.85 -37.50
N ASN A 219 -6.61 1.61 -36.92
CA ASN A 219 -7.11 2.37 -35.78
C ASN A 219 -6.47 1.86 -34.47
N ASP A 220 -5.71 2.73 -33.82
CA ASP A 220 -5.02 2.41 -32.57
C ASP A 220 -5.82 2.73 -31.30
N ALA A 221 -7.06 3.21 -31.43
CA ALA A 221 -7.87 3.64 -30.30
C ALA A 221 -8.31 2.45 -29.44
N LEU A 222 -7.84 2.46 -28.20
CA LEU A 222 -8.28 1.56 -27.15
C LEU A 222 -9.16 2.32 -26.15
N ILE A 223 -10.43 1.93 -26.06
CA ILE A 223 -11.40 2.50 -25.11
C ILE A 223 -11.35 1.75 -23.78
N LEU A 224 -11.60 2.48 -22.69
CA LEU A 224 -11.62 1.95 -21.33
C LEU A 224 -13.03 1.47 -20.97
N VAL A 225 -13.13 0.23 -20.49
CA VAL A 225 -14.41 -0.46 -20.25
C VAL A 225 -14.40 -1.20 -18.90
N HIS A 226 -15.57 -1.64 -18.45
CA HIS A 226 -15.74 -2.54 -17.32
C HIS A 226 -16.80 -3.59 -17.69
N GLY A 227 -16.35 -4.80 -18.00
CA GLY A 227 -17.23 -5.80 -18.61
C GLY A 227 -17.79 -5.28 -19.93
N VAL A 228 -19.12 -5.18 -20.03
CA VAL A 228 -19.82 -4.67 -21.22
C VAL A 228 -20.13 -3.18 -21.18
N PHE A 229 -19.74 -2.49 -20.10
CA PHE A 229 -20.12 -1.09 -19.87
C PHE A 229 -18.93 -0.13 -20.10
N PRO A 230 -19.18 1.10 -20.60
CA PRO A 230 -18.17 2.15 -20.57
C PRO A 230 -17.93 2.60 -19.13
N ILE A 231 -16.70 3.02 -18.83
CA ILE A 231 -16.33 3.47 -17.48
C ILE A 231 -16.87 4.88 -17.11
N SER A 232 -17.60 5.53 -18.02
CA SER A 232 -18.09 6.89 -17.83
C SER A 232 -19.40 7.14 -18.59
N LEU A 233 -20.36 7.78 -17.92
CA LEU A 233 -21.62 8.24 -18.52
C LEU A 233 -21.49 9.60 -19.24
N THR A 234 -20.32 10.24 -19.21
CA THR A 234 -20.07 11.55 -19.82
C THR A 234 -19.17 11.47 -21.06
N GLY A 235 -19.07 10.29 -21.67
CA GLY A 235 -18.36 10.04 -22.92
C GLY A 235 -17.21 9.04 -22.79
N THR A 236 -16.84 8.47 -23.93
CA THR A 236 -15.81 7.44 -24.06
C THR A 236 -14.46 7.92 -23.53
N LYS A 237 -13.80 7.07 -22.75
CA LYS A 237 -12.46 7.30 -22.22
C LYS A 237 -11.48 6.35 -22.90
N HIS A 238 -10.26 6.81 -23.11
CA HIS A 238 -9.25 6.10 -23.91
C HIS A 238 -8.01 5.77 -23.08
N LEU A 239 -7.25 4.78 -23.52
CA LEU A 239 -6.02 4.36 -22.86
C LEU A 239 -4.90 5.41 -22.94
N ARG A 240 -4.79 6.12 -24.06
CA ARG A 240 -3.66 7.03 -24.35
C ARG A 240 -3.47 8.12 -23.26
N PRO A 241 -4.52 8.83 -22.80
CA PRO A 241 -4.40 9.77 -21.69
C PRO A 241 -3.90 9.16 -20.37
N LEU A 242 -4.26 7.90 -20.07
CA LEU A 242 -3.78 7.19 -18.88
C LEU A 242 -2.28 6.88 -18.99
N ILE A 243 -1.82 6.44 -20.16
CA ILE A 243 -0.39 6.23 -20.44
C ILE A 243 0.38 7.55 -20.31
N SER A 244 -0.12 8.64 -20.90
CA SER A 244 0.54 9.95 -20.78
C SER A 244 0.63 10.43 -19.33
N THR A 245 -0.42 10.20 -18.53
CA THR A 245 -0.43 10.52 -17.09
C THR A 245 0.63 9.72 -16.34
N THR A 246 0.72 8.41 -16.64
CA THR A 246 1.68 7.50 -16.00
C THR A 246 3.12 7.85 -16.37
N LEU A 247 3.38 8.17 -17.65
CA LEU A 247 4.70 8.60 -18.11
C LEU A 247 5.12 9.94 -17.51
N ALA A 248 4.21 10.91 -17.39
CA ALA A 248 4.51 12.19 -16.73
C ALA A 248 4.87 11.99 -15.26
N PHE A 249 4.16 11.08 -14.57
CA PHE A 249 4.49 10.71 -13.19
C PHE A 249 5.87 10.05 -13.08
N LEU A 250 6.21 9.09 -13.95
CA LEU A 250 7.51 8.43 -13.97
C LEU A 250 8.65 9.38 -14.33
N ALA A 251 8.41 10.34 -15.22
CA ALA A 251 9.40 11.39 -15.53
C ALA A 251 9.67 12.30 -14.32
N ALA A 252 8.64 12.61 -13.53
CA ALA A 252 8.78 13.40 -12.30
C ALA A 252 9.37 12.58 -11.14
N ASN A 253 9.22 11.25 -11.16
CA ASN A 253 9.67 10.34 -10.10
C ASN A 253 10.44 9.16 -10.73
N PRO A 254 11.66 9.40 -11.25
CA PRO A 254 12.42 8.40 -12.01
C PRO A 254 12.86 7.18 -11.18
N SER A 255 12.76 7.26 -9.85
CA SER A 255 12.95 6.10 -8.98
C SER A 255 11.84 5.06 -9.12
N GLU A 256 10.67 5.44 -9.60
CA GLU A 256 9.48 4.60 -9.57
C GLU A 256 9.33 3.79 -10.85
N THR A 257 8.46 2.78 -10.80
CA THR A 257 8.02 2.01 -11.95
C THR A 257 6.54 1.66 -11.79
N VAL A 258 5.80 1.48 -12.89
CA VAL A 258 4.37 1.13 -12.83
C VAL A 258 4.11 -0.13 -13.62
N ILE A 259 3.52 -1.15 -12.98
CA ILE A 259 3.05 -2.36 -13.66
C ILE A 259 1.70 -2.06 -14.28
N MET A 260 1.62 -2.20 -15.61
CA MET A 260 0.42 -1.99 -16.41
C MET A 260 -0.15 -3.35 -16.81
N SER A 261 -1.10 -3.84 -16.02
CA SER A 261 -1.86 -5.05 -16.31
C SER A 261 -2.97 -4.73 -17.31
N LEU A 262 -2.86 -5.25 -18.54
CA LEU A 262 -3.81 -4.99 -19.62
C LEU A 262 -4.61 -6.25 -19.94
N LYS A 263 -5.94 -6.12 -19.96
CA LYS A 263 -6.89 -7.18 -20.32
C LYS A 263 -7.88 -6.67 -21.35
N ARG A 264 -8.19 -7.51 -22.34
CA ARG A 264 -9.32 -7.24 -23.25
C ARG A 264 -10.65 -7.49 -22.54
N GLU A 265 -11.56 -6.54 -22.66
CA GLU A 265 -12.96 -6.63 -22.27
C GLU A 265 -13.85 -5.92 -23.30
N GLY A 266 -15.13 -5.77 -22.98
CA GLY A 266 -16.12 -5.17 -23.88
C GLY A 266 -16.87 -6.21 -24.71
N THR A 267 -17.74 -5.71 -25.56
CA THR A 267 -18.57 -6.49 -26.47
C THR A 267 -17.93 -6.57 -27.87
N GLY A 268 -18.57 -7.26 -28.81
CA GLY A 268 -18.13 -7.25 -30.21
C GLY A 268 -16.99 -8.22 -30.54
N PRO A 269 -16.50 -8.17 -31.79
CA PRO A 269 -15.65 -9.23 -32.36
C PRO A 269 -14.15 -9.06 -32.08
N SER A 270 -13.74 -8.05 -31.30
CA SER A 270 -12.33 -7.76 -31.06
C SER A 270 -11.61 -8.94 -30.41
N THR A 271 -10.42 -9.30 -30.90
CA THR A 271 -9.65 -10.44 -30.38
C THR A 271 -8.45 -10.01 -29.56
N ASP A 272 -7.91 -10.93 -28.75
CA ASP A 272 -6.67 -10.72 -28.00
C ASP A 272 -5.49 -10.44 -28.95
N ALA A 273 -5.42 -11.16 -30.08
CA ALA A 273 -4.41 -10.94 -31.11
C ALA A 273 -4.43 -9.51 -31.67
N GLN A 274 -5.63 -8.96 -31.91
CA GLN A 274 -5.78 -7.57 -32.33
C GLN A 274 -5.31 -6.59 -31.25
N LEU A 275 -5.72 -6.81 -29.99
CA LEU A 275 -5.26 -5.98 -28.88
C LEU A 275 -3.73 -5.99 -28.75
N ALA A 276 -3.12 -7.18 -28.80
CA ALA A 276 -1.68 -7.35 -28.72
C ALA A 276 -0.96 -6.58 -29.85
N THR A 277 -1.46 -6.70 -31.08
CA THR A 277 -0.91 -5.99 -32.25
C THR A 277 -0.98 -4.47 -32.08
N ILE A 278 -2.12 -3.95 -31.62
CA ILE A 278 -2.32 -2.51 -31.38
C ILE A 278 -1.34 -2.01 -30.30
N LEU A 279 -1.27 -2.72 -29.17
CA LEU A 279 -0.39 -2.35 -28.06
C LEU A 279 1.08 -2.34 -28.49
N HIS A 280 1.53 -3.39 -29.18
CA HIS A 280 2.90 -3.50 -29.66
C HIS A 280 3.26 -2.41 -30.67
N THR A 281 2.36 -2.14 -31.63
CA THR A 281 2.63 -1.22 -32.74
C THR A 281 2.53 0.25 -32.34
N HIS A 282 1.64 0.61 -31.41
CA HIS A 282 1.29 2.01 -31.17
C HIS A 282 1.55 2.52 -29.74
N TYR A 283 1.63 1.63 -28.75
CA TYR A 283 1.72 2.04 -27.33
C TYR A 283 3.06 1.71 -26.69
N ALA A 284 3.53 0.47 -26.86
CA ALA A 284 4.72 -0.07 -26.19
C ALA A 284 5.92 -0.14 -27.15
N THR A 285 6.18 0.97 -27.83
CA THR A 285 7.14 1.07 -28.95
C THR A 285 8.57 1.44 -28.53
N SER A 286 8.78 1.86 -27.29
CA SER A 286 10.09 2.34 -26.80
C SER A 286 10.55 1.57 -25.57
N PRO A 287 11.72 0.89 -25.62
CA PRO A 287 12.29 0.21 -24.45
C PRO A 287 12.81 1.18 -23.37
N ALA A 288 12.91 2.48 -23.69
CA ALA A 288 13.20 3.52 -22.71
C ALA A 288 11.99 3.85 -21.83
N LEU A 289 10.77 3.57 -22.30
CA LEU A 289 9.52 3.87 -21.61
C LEU A 289 8.80 2.62 -21.11
N TRP A 290 9.08 1.46 -21.72
CA TRP A 290 8.44 0.19 -21.40
C TRP A 290 9.46 -0.91 -21.13
N HIS A 291 9.16 -1.74 -20.14
CA HIS A 291 9.74 -3.07 -19.99
C HIS A 291 8.75 -4.09 -20.53
N THR A 292 9.13 -4.74 -21.64
CA THR A 292 8.29 -5.70 -22.37
C THR A 292 8.94 -7.08 -22.51
N ALA A 293 10.09 -7.29 -21.88
CA ALA A 293 10.68 -8.63 -21.82
C ALA A 293 9.80 -9.55 -20.96
N PRO A 294 9.62 -10.83 -21.33
CA PRO A 294 8.80 -11.79 -20.61
C PRO A 294 9.56 -12.38 -19.41
N LEU A 295 10.00 -11.48 -18.52
CA LEU A 295 10.71 -11.81 -17.28
C LEU A 295 10.42 -10.72 -16.26
N ILE A 296 10.14 -11.12 -15.02
CA ILE A 296 10.02 -10.21 -13.88
C ILE A 296 11.33 -9.43 -13.72
N PRO A 297 11.32 -8.10 -13.92
CA PRO A 297 12.55 -7.32 -13.88
C PRO A 297 13.03 -7.07 -12.45
N SER A 298 14.33 -6.75 -12.34
CA SER A 298 14.82 -6.04 -11.17
C SER A 298 14.25 -4.61 -11.13
N LEU A 299 14.20 -4.01 -9.95
CA LEU A 299 13.69 -2.66 -9.76
C LEU A 299 14.48 -1.69 -10.65
N GLY A 300 15.82 -1.77 -10.65
CA GLY A 300 16.68 -0.92 -11.47
C GLY A 300 16.39 -1.02 -12.97
N ALA A 301 16.11 -2.22 -13.49
CA ALA A 301 15.74 -2.40 -14.89
C ALA A 301 14.37 -1.78 -15.23
N ALA A 302 13.47 -1.70 -14.23
CA ALA A 302 12.10 -1.22 -14.37
C ALA A 302 11.93 0.29 -14.07
N ARG A 303 12.87 0.93 -13.36
CA ARG A 303 12.79 2.34 -12.98
C ARG A 303 12.58 3.25 -14.19
N GLY A 304 11.70 4.24 -14.04
CA GLY A 304 11.30 5.18 -15.09
C GLY A 304 10.45 4.57 -16.20
N LYS A 305 10.09 3.28 -16.12
CA LYS A 305 9.36 2.56 -17.17
C LYS A 305 8.02 2.05 -16.66
N MET A 306 7.12 1.80 -17.62
CA MET A 306 5.96 0.95 -17.40
C MET A 306 6.32 -0.51 -17.68
N VAL A 307 5.97 -1.42 -16.78
CA VAL A 307 6.16 -2.86 -16.98
C VAL A 307 4.87 -3.44 -17.56
N LEU A 308 4.94 -4.02 -18.76
CA LEU A 308 3.77 -4.63 -19.37
C LEU A 308 3.48 -5.99 -18.72
N MET A 309 2.29 -6.13 -18.14
CA MET A 309 1.71 -7.42 -17.76
C MET A 309 0.51 -7.70 -18.66
N ARG A 310 0.55 -8.81 -19.40
CA ARG A 310 -0.50 -9.16 -20.35
C ARG A 310 -1.47 -10.16 -19.75
N ARG A 311 -2.76 -9.85 -19.84
CA ARG A 311 -3.90 -10.75 -19.59
C ARG A 311 -4.66 -11.01 -20.89
N PHE A 312 -3.90 -11.17 -21.97
CA PHE A 312 -4.36 -11.45 -23.32
C PHE A 312 -3.35 -12.38 -24.02
N THR A 313 -3.84 -13.17 -24.97
CA THR A 313 -3.00 -14.06 -25.77
C THR A 313 -2.24 -13.30 -26.87
N LEU A 314 -1.08 -13.83 -27.25
CA LEU A 314 -0.24 -13.26 -28.30
C LEU A 314 -0.54 -13.91 -29.67
N PRO A 315 -0.53 -13.14 -30.78
CA PRO A 315 -0.48 -13.71 -32.12
C PRO A 315 0.89 -14.35 -32.40
N PRO A 316 1.02 -15.26 -33.38
CA PRO A 316 2.26 -15.99 -33.66
C PRO A 316 3.51 -15.11 -33.76
N GLU A 317 3.41 -13.97 -34.45
CA GLU A 317 4.55 -13.05 -34.62
C GLU A 317 5.09 -12.49 -33.29
N LEU A 318 4.23 -12.31 -32.29
CA LEU A 318 4.65 -11.84 -30.96
C LEU A 318 5.06 -12.98 -30.03
N GLN A 319 4.63 -14.22 -30.29
CA GLN A 319 5.06 -15.40 -29.53
C GLN A 319 6.54 -15.73 -29.79
N GLU A 320 7.00 -15.56 -31.02
CA GLU A 320 8.40 -15.83 -31.42
C GLU A 320 9.42 -14.80 -30.86
N LEU A 321 8.94 -13.67 -30.31
CA LEU A 321 9.82 -12.68 -29.68
C LEU A 321 10.52 -13.25 -28.45
N ASN A 322 11.67 -12.66 -28.10
CA ASN A 322 12.47 -13.03 -26.93
C ASN A 322 12.83 -14.52 -26.89
N ASP A 323 13.28 -15.06 -28.03
CA ASP A 323 13.65 -16.45 -28.24
C ASP A 323 12.48 -17.41 -27.99
N GLY A 324 11.29 -17.07 -28.49
CA GLY A 324 10.06 -17.85 -28.31
C GLY A 324 9.41 -17.71 -26.92
N ARG A 325 9.90 -16.80 -26.07
CA ARG A 325 9.28 -16.54 -24.75
C ARG A 325 8.14 -15.53 -24.81
N GLY A 326 7.92 -14.91 -25.95
CA GLY A 326 6.82 -13.97 -26.18
C GLY A 326 7.11 -12.56 -25.71
N TRP A 327 6.07 -11.85 -25.28
CA TRP A 327 6.08 -10.40 -25.04
C TRP A 327 5.31 -10.03 -23.78
N GLY A 328 5.92 -9.24 -22.89
CA GLY A 328 5.38 -8.84 -21.58
C GLY A 328 5.31 -9.98 -20.55
N LEU A 329 5.07 -9.63 -19.29
CA LEU A 329 4.84 -10.62 -18.23
C LEU A 329 3.55 -11.38 -18.52
N ASN A 330 3.63 -12.71 -18.61
CA ASN A 330 2.50 -13.56 -18.90
C ASN A 330 1.59 -13.71 -17.68
N ALA A 331 0.36 -13.24 -17.80
CA ALA A 331 -0.68 -13.44 -16.80
C ALA A 331 -2.03 -13.75 -17.50
N GLU A 332 -1.97 -14.44 -18.65
CA GLU A 332 -3.16 -14.87 -19.38
C GLU A 332 -3.93 -15.96 -18.61
N ASN A 333 -5.23 -16.09 -18.87
CA ASN A 333 -6.03 -17.30 -18.60
C ASN A 333 -5.93 -17.96 -17.20
N TRP A 334 -5.65 -17.20 -16.14
CA TRP A 334 -5.82 -17.74 -14.78
C TRP A 334 -7.28 -18.08 -14.50
N ALA A 335 -7.50 -19.03 -13.59
CA ALA A 335 -8.81 -19.57 -13.25
C ALA A 335 -9.78 -18.46 -12.79
N TYR A 336 -10.98 -18.45 -13.39
CA TYR A 336 -12.02 -17.50 -13.02
C TYR A 336 -12.50 -17.72 -11.58
N ASN A 337 -12.69 -16.63 -10.84
CA ASN A 337 -13.25 -16.63 -9.48
C ASN A 337 -12.50 -17.56 -8.51
N THR A 338 -11.17 -17.47 -8.46
CA THR A 338 -10.30 -18.40 -7.74
C THR A 338 -9.72 -17.83 -6.44
N ALA A 339 -9.61 -18.66 -5.40
CA ALA A 339 -8.87 -18.30 -4.18
C ALA A 339 -7.35 -18.42 -4.35
N HIS A 340 -6.89 -19.24 -5.31
CA HIS A 340 -5.48 -19.48 -5.60
C HIS A 340 -5.33 -20.07 -7.01
N ASP A 341 -4.43 -19.49 -7.81
CA ASP A 341 -3.98 -20.07 -9.07
C ASP A 341 -2.54 -19.65 -9.37
N VAL A 342 -1.77 -20.51 -10.01
CA VAL A 342 -0.42 -20.21 -10.48
C VAL A 342 -0.41 -20.36 -11.99
N HIS A 343 -0.23 -19.25 -12.69
CA HIS A 343 -0.29 -19.22 -14.15
C HIS A 343 0.73 -18.23 -14.70
N GLY A 344 1.51 -18.64 -15.69
CA GLY A 344 2.56 -17.80 -16.26
C GLY A 344 3.51 -17.27 -15.17
N ASP A 345 3.65 -15.95 -15.13
CA ASP A 345 4.53 -15.22 -14.21
C ASP A 345 3.83 -14.82 -12.90
N VAL A 346 2.62 -15.31 -12.62
CA VAL A 346 1.79 -14.85 -11.49
C VAL A 346 1.26 -15.97 -10.61
N CYS A 347 1.06 -15.64 -9.33
CA CYS A 347 0.33 -16.43 -8.35
C CYS A 347 -0.85 -15.57 -7.86
N VAL A 348 -2.09 -15.98 -8.09
CA VAL A 348 -3.26 -15.09 -8.04
C VAL A 348 -4.30 -15.54 -7.03
N GLN A 349 -4.86 -14.59 -6.27
CA GLN A 349 -6.17 -14.70 -5.64
C GLN A 349 -7.10 -13.68 -6.31
N ASP A 350 -8.14 -14.17 -6.99
CA ASP A 350 -9.13 -13.37 -7.73
C ASP A 350 -10.55 -13.94 -7.54
N PHE A 351 -10.94 -14.17 -6.28
CA PHE A 351 -12.31 -14.52 -5.90
C PHE A 351 -13.20 -13.28 -6.02
N CYS A 352 -13.70 -13.01 -7.23
CA CYS A 352 -14.34 -11.74 -7.59
C CYS A 352 -15.88 -11.77 -7.48
N GLU A 353 -16.52 -12.95 -7.40
CA GLU A 353 -17.98 -13.07 -7.34
C GLU A 353 -18.49 -13.23 -5.89
N VAL A 354 -18.65 -12.10 -5.21
CA VAL A 354 -19.27 -12.07 -3.88
C VAL A 354 -20.79 -11.95 -4.05
N LEU A 355 -21.46 -13.10 -4.13
CA LEU A 355 -22.89 -13.16 -4.43
C LEU A 355 -23.77 -12.54 -3.34
N GLU A 356 -23.35 -12.63 -2.08
CA GLU A 356 -24.06 -12.13 -0.90
C GLU A 356 -23.09 -11.48 0.09
N ALA A 357 -23.57 -10.54 0.89
CA ALA A 357 -22.73 -9.79 1.83
C ALA A 357 -22.08 -10.68 2.91
N VAL A 358 -22.66 -11.84 3.22
CA VAL A 358 -22.08 -12.84 4.11
C VAL A 358 -20.79 -13.46 3.52
N ASN A 359 -20.66 -13.50 2.20
CA ASN A 359 -19.47 -14.04 1.52
C ASN A 359 -18.29 -13.05 1.52
N ILE A 360 -18.47 -11.82 2.01
CA ILE A 360 -17.36 -10.87 2.20
C ILE A 360 -16.35 -11.43 3.20
N ASP A 361 -16.79 -12.17 4.22
CA ASP A 361 -15.88 -12.75 5.21
C ASP A 361 -15.00 -13.86 4.59
N ALA A 362 -15.55 -14.64 3.65
CA ALA A 362 -14.77 -15.58 2.86
C ALA A 362 -13.73 -14.86 1.98
N LYS A 363 -14.10 -13.74 1.36
CA LYS A 363 -13.16 -12.90 0.59
C LYS A 363 -12.03 -12.36 1.48
N ILE A 364 -12.34 -11.92 2.70
CA ILE A 364 -11.33 -11.49 3.68
C ILE A 364 -10.38 -12.65 3.98
N ALA A 365 -10.91 -13.85 4.26
CA ALA A 365 -10.09 -15.02 4.56
C ALA A 365 -9.12 -15.36 3.42
N TYR A 366 -9.61 -15.50 2.18
CA TYR A 366 -8.77 -15.77 1.01
C TYR A 366 -7.71 -14.69 0.78
N THR A 367 -8.08 -13.42 0.98
CA THR A 367 -7.13 -12.30 0.88
C THR A 367 -6.03 -12.43 1.92
N THR A 368 -6.38 -12.70 3.18
CA THR A 368 -5.38 -12.81 4.26
C THR A 368 -4.53 -14.07 4.16
N ASP A 369 -5.08 -15.17 3.67
CA ASP A 369 -4.33 -16.42 3.42
C ASP A 369 -3.31 -16.22 2.30
N HIS A 370 -3.70 -15.52 1.22
CA HIS A 370 -2.79 -15.18 0.13
C HIS A 370 -1.68 -14.23 0.57
N LEU A 371 -1.98 -13.22 1.41
CA LEU A 371 -0.95 -12.38 2.05
C LEU A 371 0.01 -13.22 2.90
N ALA A 372 -0.51 -14.15 3.70
CA ALA A 372 0.31 -15.03 4.53
C ALA A 372 1.22 -15.94 3.68
N ALA A 373 0.73 -16.42 2.54
CA ALA A 373 1.51 -17.22 1.60
C ALA A 373 2.65 -16.39 0.98
N ALA A 374 2.35 -15.19 0.46
CA ALA A 374 3.37 -14.28 -0.08
C ALA A 374 4.45 -13.94 0.97
N ALA A 375 4.04 -13.74 2.22
CA ALA A 375 4.96 -13.36 3.29
C ALA A 375 5.98 -14.43 3.68
N LYS A 376 5.70 -15.70 3.38
CA LYS A 376 6.60 -16.83 3.67
C LYS A 376 7.68 -17.00 2.60
N VAL A 377 7.55 -16.33 1.45
CA VAL A 377 8.53 -16.41 0.37
C VAL A 377 9.82 -15.69 0.78
N VAL A 378 10.96 -16.31 0.47
CA VAL A 378 12.27 -15.68 0.46
C VAL A 378 12.58 -15.36 -1.00
N SER A 379 12.62 -14.08 -1.32
CA SER A 379 12.82 -13.58 -2.67
C SER A 379 14.30 -13.65 -3.00
N PRO A 380 14.69 -14.16 -4.19
CA PRO A 380 16.08 -14.18 -4.59
C PRO A 380 16.52 -12.78 -5.02
N VAL A 381 17.29 -12.13 -4.15
CA VAL A 381 17.87 -10.80 -4.35
C VAL A 381 19.38 -10.99 -4.51
N PRO A 382 19.97 -10.70 -5.68
CA PRO A 382 21.40 -10.89 -5.91
C PRO A 382 22.26 -10.05 -4.95
N GLY A 383 23.20 -10.69 -4.26
CA GLY A 383 24.07 -10.06 -3.26
C GLY A 383 23.41 -9.80 -1.91
N VAL A 384 22.15 -10.20 -1.74
CA VAL A 384 21.43 -10.18 -0.47
C VAL A 384 21.11 -11.63 -0.10
N THR A 385 20.04 -12.20 -0.66
CA THR A 385 19.64 -13.59 -0.36
C THR A 385 20.26 -14.64 -1.30
N THR A 386 20.93 -14.23 -2.38
CA THR A 386 21.55 -15.13 -3.37
C THR A 386 22.91 -14.61 -3.83
N ASP A 387 23.75 -15.47 -4.43
CA ASP A 387 25.04 -15.06 -4.98
C ASP A 387 24.87 -14.02 -6.10
N ALA A 388 25.56 -12.89 -5.97
CA ALA A 388 25.53 -11.81 -6.96
C ALA A 388 26.07 -12.24 -8.34
N ARG A 389 26.95 -13.25 -8.39
CA ARG A 389 27.56 -13.74 -9.64
C ARG A 389 26.72 -14.81 -10.34
N ASN A 390 25.86 -15.51 -9.59
CA ASN A 390 24.99 -16.57 -10.08
C ASN A 390 23.56 -16.33 -9.57
N PRO A 391 22.87 -15.31 -10.09
CA PRO A 391 21.56 -14.91 -9.57
C PRO A 391 20.51 -16.00 -9.84
N VAL A 392 19.70 -16.29 -8.82
CA VAL A 392 18.53 -17.17 -8.96
C VAL A 392 17.39 -16.36 -9.57
N PRO A 393 16.69 -16.87 -10.60
CA PRO A 393 15.56 -16.17 -11.19
C PRO A 393 14.45 -15.89 -10.15
N PRO A 394 13.78 -14.73 -10.23
CA PRO A 394 12.66 -14.41 -9.34
C PRO A 394 11.51 -15.41 -9.49
N GLY A 395 10.85 -15.71 -8.37
CA GLY A 395 9.57 -16.40 -8.37
C GLY A 395 8.42 -15.53 -8.89
N PRO A 396 7.20 -16.09 -8.99
CA PRO A 396 6.05 -15.39 -9.58
C PRO A 396 5.67 -14.14 -8.80
N LEU A 397 5.02 -13.19 -9.48
CA LEU A 397 4.40 -12.05 -8.83
C LEU A 397 3.09 -12.49 -8.16
N TYR A 398 3.02 -12.36 -6.84
CA TYR A 398 1.80 -12.61 -6.08
C TYR A 398 0.80 -11.48 -6.35
N LEU A 399 -0.39 -11.78 -6.85
CA LEU A 399 -1.46 -10.83 -7.16
C LEU A 399 -2.66 -11.13 -6.27
N ASN A 400 -2.99 -10.21 -5.39
CA ASN A 400 -4.09 -10.36 -4.44
C ASN A 400 -5.16 -9.31 -4.71
N PHE A 401 -6.22 -9.71 -5.42
CA PHE A 401 -7.35 -8.83 -5.67
C PHE A 401 -8.23 -8.79 -4.41
N LEU A 402 -8.34 -7.61 -3.81
CA LEU A 402 -9.30 -7.31 -2.76
C LEU A 402 -10.67 -7.00 -3.36
N SER A 403 -10.68 -6.45 -4.58
CA SER A 403 -11.90 -6.17 -5.34
C SER A 403 -12.79 -7.41 -5.50
N ALA A 404 -14.09 -7.19 -5.41
CA ALA A 404 -15.13 -8.13 -5.76
C ALA A 404 -16.42 -7.37 -6.05
N SER A 405 -17.39 -8.01 -6.68
CA SER A 405 -18.69 -7.37 -6.93
C SER A 405 -19.82 -8.38 -7.11
N ASN A 406 -21.05 -7.89 -6.97
CA ASN A 406 -22.23 -8.47 -7.58
C ASN A 406 -23.10 -7.33 -8.13
N PHE A 407 -23.36 -7.37 -9.44
CA PHE A 407 -24.11 -6.34 -10.14
C PHE A 407 -25.53 -6.16 -9.57
N TRP A 408 -26.21 -7.26 -9.23
CA TRP A 408 -27.63 -7.29 -8.86
C TRP A 408 -27.88 -7.04 -7.37
N ARG A 409 -26.83 -7.01 -6.55
CA ARG A 409 -26.93 -6.85 -5.10
C ARG A 409 -26.22 -5.58 -4.67
N ALA A 410 -26.99 -4.54 -4.35
CA ALA A 410 -26.44 -3.23 -3.96
C ALA A 410 -25.50 -3.29 -2.74
N GLY A 411 -25.74 -4.19 -1.80
CA GLY A 411 -24.85 -4.45 -0.66
C GLY A 411 -23.50 -5.09 -1.03
N CYS A 412 -23.34 -5.50 -2.28
CA CYS A 412 -22.15 -6.14 -2.84
C CYS A 412 -21.59 -5.35 -4.04
N TRP A 413 -21.95 -4.07 -4.15
CA TRP A 413 -21.26 -3.17 -5.09
C TRP A 413 -19.82 -2.88 -4.60
N PRO A 414 -18.89 -2.53 -5.50
CA PRO A 414 -17.47 -2.35 -5.19
C PRO A 414 -17.21 -1.48 -3.95
N GLU A 415 -17.89 -0.34 -3.83
CA GLU A 415 -17.78 0.58 -2.69
C GLU A 415 -18.09 -0.12 -1.35
N ARG A 416 -19.17 -0.92 -1.31
CA ARG A 416 -19.65 -1.57 -0.08
C ARG A 416 -18.74 -2.70 0.35
N ILE A 417 -18.19 -3.43 -0.60
CA ILE A 417 -17.21 -4.49 -0.33
C ILE A 417 -15.91 -3.85 0.16
N ALA A 418 -15.38 -2.85 -0.54
CA ALA A 418 -14.16 -2.14 -0.16
C ALA A 418 -14.26 -1.50 1.24
N ALA A 419 -15.41 -0.93 1.59
CA ALA A 419 -15.67 -0.35 2.91
C ALA A 419 -15.56 -1.36 4.07
N ARG A 420 -15.73 -2.66 3.80
CA ARG A 420 -15.49 -3.74 4.77
C ARG A 420 -14.10 -4.34 4.63
N LEU A 421 -13.65 -4.57 3.40
CA LEU A 421 -12.43 -5.31 3.13
C LEU A 421 -11.17 -4.50 3.42
N ASN A 422 -11.13 -3.22 3.01
CA ASN A 422 -9.94 -2.39 3.18
C ASN A 422 -9.58 -2.22 4.67
N PRO A 423 -10.51 -1.87 5.59
CA PRO A 423 -10.19 -1.81 7.02
C PRO A 423 -9.81 -3.17 7.62
N ALA A 424 -10.45 -4.26 7.18
CA ALA A 424 -10.14 -5.60 7.67
C ALA A 424 -8.71 -6.03 7.29
N VAL A 425 -8.30 -5.77 6.03
CA VAL A 425 -6.94 -6.06 5.56
C VAL A 425 -5.93 -5.13 6.21
N THR A 426 -6.22 -3.85 6.39
CA THR A 426 -5.37 -2.92 7.17
C THR A 426 -5.14 -3.43 8.59
N GLY A 427 -6.21 -3.87 9.27
CA GLY A 427 -6.12 -4.47 10.61
C GLY A 427 -5.27 -5.74 10.62
N TYR A 428 -5.47 -6.63 9.64
CA TYR A 428 -4.65 -7.84 9.48
C TYR A 428 -3.16 -7.52 9.27
N LEU A 429 -2.86 -6.57 8.38
CA LEU A 429 -1.49 -6.11 8.10
C LEU A 429 -0.81 -5.57 9.35
N CYS A 430 -1.53 -4.78 10.15
CA CYS A 430 -1.05 -4.23 11.42
C CYS A 430 -0.81 -5.34 12.47
N VAL A 431 -1.77 -6.23 12.68
CA VAL A 431 -1.80 -7.10 13.87
C VAL A 431 -1.17 -8.47 13.63
N LYS A 432 -1.45 -9.10 12.48
CA LYS A 432 -1.21 -10.54 12.30
C LYS A 432 -0.14 -10.85 11.26
N HIS A 433 -0.03 -9.99 10.24
CA HIS A 433 0.75 -10.30 9.05
C HIS A 433 2.24 -10.45 9.33
N HIS A 434 2.81 -11.64 9.08
CA HIS A 434 4.23 -11.97 9.28
C HIS A 434 4.74 -11.76 10.73
N VAL A 435 3.88 -11.85 11.75
CA VAL A 435 4.34 -11.82 13.15
C VAL A 435 4.91 -13.21 13.50
N GLY A 436 6.22 -13.29 13.79
CA GLY A 436 6.89 -14.55 14.16
C GLY A 436 7.05 -15.57 13.02
N GLY A 437 6.85 -15.17 11.76
CA GLY A 437 6.94 -16.05 10.59
C GLY A 437 8.32 -16.06 9.92
N GLY A 438 8.65 -17.15 9.23
CA GLY A 438 9.77 -17.20 8.27
C GLY A 438 9.47 -16.44 6.97
N GLY A 439 10.50 -16.21 6.14
CA GLY A 439 10.39 -15.49 4.87
C GLY A 439 10.77 -14.00 4.93
N ASP A 440 10.44 -13.27 3.88
CA ASP A 440 10.72 -11.82 3.77
C ASP A 440 9.58 -10.94 4.25
N GLY A 441 8.40 -11.51 4.40
CA GLY A 441 7.19 -10.78 4.76
C GLY A 441 6.47 -10.16 3.58
N GLY A 442 7.04 -10.12 2.37
CA GLY A 442 6.46 -9.54 1.16
C GLY A 442 4.97 -9.83 0.96
N ARG A 443 4.25 -8.89 0.35
CA ARG A 443 2.78 -8.95 0.20
C ARG A 443 2.35 -9.16 -1.25
N GLY A 444 3.30 -9.16 -2.19
CA GLY A 444 3.02 -9.08 -3.61
C GLY A 444 2.30 -7.78 -3.97
N VAL A 445 1.52 -7.82 -5.04
CA VAL A 445 0.61 -6.75 -5.44
C VAL A 445 -0.72 -6.89 -4.70
N VAL A 446 -1.14 -5.84 -4.00
CA VAL A 446 -2.43 -5.78 -3.29
C VAL A 446 -3.36 -4.87 -4.08
N VAL A 447 -4.27 -5.46 -4.86
CA VAL A 447 -5.11 -4.74 -5.82
C VAL A 447 -6.44 -4.34 -5.17
N CYS A 448 -6.65 -3.03 -4.99
CA CYS A 448 -7.70 -2.46 -4.16
C CYS A 448 -8.81 -1.76 -4.97
N ASP A 449 -9.99 -1.67 -4.36
CA ASP A 449 -11.08 -0.80 -4.77
C ASP A 449 -11.24 0.35 -3.76
N TRP A 450 -11.69 1.52 -4.23
CA TRP A 450 -12.11 2.66 -3.40
C TRP A 450 -11.10 3.17 -2.35
N VAL A 451 -9.80 2.98 -2.60
CA VAL A 451 -8.75 3.65 -1.83
C VAL A 451 -8.71 5.14 -2.15
N GLY A 452 -8.33 5.98 -1.18
CA GLY A 452 -8.28 7.43 -1.32
C GLY A 452 -9.59 8.17 -1.09
N GLU A 453 -10.72 7.46 -0.94
CA GLU A 453 -12.00 8.08 -0.58
C GLU A 453 -11.88 8.85 0.73
N GLY A 454 -12.29 10.12 0.74
CA GLY A 454 -12.14 11.00 1.89
C GLY A 454 -10.69 11.24 2.34
N GLY A 455 -9.69 10.99 1.47
CA GLY A 455 -8.27 11.09 1.77
C GLY A 455 -7.71 9.89 2.55
N ASP A 456 -8.47 8.80 2.68
CA ASP A 456 -8.03 7.59 3.38
C ASP A 456 -7.11 6.73 2.50
N TRP A 457 -5.82 6.75 2.84
CA TRP A 457 -4.76 5.99 2.19
C TRP A 457 -4.11 4.97 3.14
N ASP A 458 -4.76 4.61 4.24
CA ASP A 458 -4.12 3.82 5.30
C ASP A 458 -3.73 2.41 4.86
N LEU A 459 -4.59 1.75 4.07
CA LEU A 459 -4.25 0.46 3.48
C LEU A 459 -3.02 0.57 2.58
N VAL A 460 -2.96 1.61 1.74
CA VAL A 460 -1.85 1.84 0.82
C VAL A 460 -0.56 2.15 1.58
N ARG A 461 -0.62 3.00 2.61
CA ARG A 461 0.50 3.28 3.53
C ARG A 461 0.99 2.02 4.23
N CYS A 462 0.08 1.14 4.66
CA CYS A 462 0.47 -0.14 5.24
C CYS A 462 1.22 -0.99 4.22
N VAL A 463 0.67 -1.19 3.02
CA VAL A 463 1.33 -2.00 1.97
C VAL A 463 2.69 -1.42 1.60
N VAL A 464 2.83 -0.10 1.45
CA VAL A 464 4.12 0.55 1.19
C VAL A 464 5.10 0.37 2.35
N GLY A 465 4.68 0.67 3.58
CA GLY A 465 5.53 0.60 4.77
C GLY A 465 6.06 -0.80 5.06
N MET A 466 5.39 -1.83 4.53
CA MET A 466 5.85 -3.21 4.62
C MET A 466 7.11 -3.51 3.79
N ASN A 467 7.51 -2.65 2.85
CA ASN A 467 8.79 -2.75 2.15
C ASN A 467 9.98 -2.38 3.05
N ARG A 468 9.75 -1.71 4.19
CA ARG A 468 10.83 -1.28 5.09
C ARG A 468 11.68 -2.44 5.60
N LYS A 469 11.09 -3.65 5.70
CA LYS A 469 11.83 -4.86 6.05
C LYS A 469 12.83 -5.27 4.97
N MET A 470 12.48 -5.12 3.70
CA MET A 470 13.38 -5.41 2.58
C MET A 470 14.53 -4.39 2.55
N GLU A 471 14.22 -3.10 2.67
CA GLU A 471 15.23 -2.03 2.77
C GLU A 471 16.21 -2.28 3.92
N TRP A 472 15.71 -2.71 5.08
CA TRP A 472 16.55 -3.04 6.22
C TRP A 472 17.45 -4.26 5.96
N LYS A 473 16.92 -5.36 5.39
CA LYS A 473 17.73 -6.53 5.00
C LYS A 473 18.83 -6.15 4.02
N GLU A 474 18.48 -5.37 3.01
CA GLU A 474 19.42 -4.85 2.03
C GLU A 474 20.56 -4.04 2.69
N ALA A 475 20.26 -3.24 3.72
CA ALA A 475 21.25 -2.46 4.45
C ALA A 475 22.16 -3.32 5.35
N GLU A 476 21.61 -4.33 6.03
CA GLU A 476 22.39 -5.18 6.95
C GLU A 476 23.48 -6.00 6.23
N GLU A 477 23.18 -6.54 5.05
CA GLU A 477 24.12 -7.36 4.29
C GLU A 477 25.08 -6.53 3.42
N GLY A 478 24.78 -5.23 3.23
CA GLY A 478 25.63 -4.28 2.51
C GLY A 478 26.82 -3.73 3.30
N GLY A 479 26.99 -4.08 4.58
CA GLY A 479 28.13 -3.65 5.41
C GLY A 479 28.09 -2.19 5.88
N GLU A 480 27.02 -1.44 5.63
CA GLU A 480 26.86 -0.07 6.12
C GLU A 480 26.31 -0.05 7.56
N ARG A 481 27.15 -0.43 8.53
CA ARG A 481 27.08 0.21 9.86
C ARG A 481 28.13 1.31 9.91
N VAL A 482 27.65 2.55 10.00
CA VAL A 482 28.44 3.67 10.55
C VAL A 482 28.97 3.22 11.90
N GLY A 483 30.29 3.13 12.01
CA GLY A 483 30.96 2.55 13.17
C GLY A 483 30.61 3.29 14.47
N GLU A 484 30.05 2.55 15.42
CA GLU A 484 30.19 2.89 16.83
C GLU A 484 31.59 2.48 17.26
N GLY A 485 32.36 3.46 17.73
CA GLY A 485 33.75 3.32 18.12
C GLY A 485 33.96 2.27 19.21
N GLY A 486 34.52 1.13 18.81
CA GLY A 486 35.16 0.20 19.73
C GLY A 486 36.55 0.75 20.09
N GLY A 487 36.64 1.42 21.24
CA GLY A 487 37.92 1.79 21.84
C GLY A 487 38.85 0.58 21.92
N LYS A 488 40.06 0.71 21.37
CA LYS A 488 41.15 -0.23 21.62
C LYS A 488 41.48 -0.18 23.12
N GLY A 489 40.95 -1.17 23.84
CA GLY A 489 41.40 -1.52 25.17
C GLY A 489 42.82 -2.04 25.12
N ASP A 490 43.66 -1.36 25.87
CA ASP A 490 45.03 -1.67 26.26
C ASP A 490 45.15 -3.13 26.77
N LYS A 491 46.19 -3.83 26.31
CA LYS A 491 46.70 -5.04 26.96
C LYS A 491 48.22 -5.00 26.90
N GLY A 492 48.79 -4.49 28.00
CA GLY A 492 50.14 -4.84 28.42
C GLY A 492 50.28 -6.35 28.64
N GLY A 493 51.49 -6.84 28.40
CA GLY A 493 51.90 -8.20 28.67
C GLY A 493 53.41 -8.27 28.62
N ASP A 494 54.03 -8.11 29.79
CA ASP A 494 55.39 -8.56 30.10
C ASP A 494 55.57 -10.02 29.66
N SER A 495 56.60 -10.31 28.87
CA SER A 495 57.60 -11.35 29.12
C SER A 495 58.84 -11.10 28.27
#